data_AF-A0A522UKL2-F1
#
_entry.id   AF-A0A522UKL2-F1
#
_cell.length_a   1.000
_cell.length_b   1.000
_cell.length_c   1.000
_cell.angle_alpha   90.00
_cell.angle_beta   90.00
_cell.angle_gamma   90.00
#
_symmetry.space_group_name_H-M   'P 1'
#
loop_
_entity.id
_entity.type
_entity.pdbx_description
1 polymer ?
#
loop_
_entity_poly.entity_id
_entity_poly.type
_entity_poly.pdbx_seq_one_letter_code
_entity_poly.pdbx_strand_id
1 'polypeptide(L)'
;MNWKLVRIIDSIIGIPLIRLISLFLSFRNRRSGQSATIPPKKILLVKFWGIGNIFMLLPSIQALRNTFPEATIDFLTLENNREALNMLGVVDRITAIDTGSIFRFLLTWQAAAGTLAAERYDLAIDFEQFARFAALVTFHSGASRTIGFSTSGQHRHHLFSDPVPYDDTVHITRTFYSLTEQAGVQKPFTPFSSLSAFEFLNTKGRCVLDSHGIPSSSPLMILHIGTSRNFRERRWPPQRYAELAELLAERHGFRIILTGLPEEAHLTRKTRQCMKSAGMVHDLGGRLTFADYFALIALADIVISADTSAIHMASAVNTPVIGLYGPNTPRLYGPWGENGLSLYAGFSCSPCITNYNAKDNICRHPDGRGACMQALSVEMVFNTIEEHYLLPNAPWLLNKLKGSAQCA
;
A
#
# COMPACT_ATOMS: atom_id res chain seq x y z
N MET A 1 -17.04 -8.77 2.88
CA MET A 1 -17.92 -7.76 3.51
C MET A 1 -18.16 -6.59 2.55
N ASN A 2 -19.38 -6.07 2.46
CA ASN A 2 -19.67 -4.89 1.63
C ASN A 2 -19.10 -3.63 2.31
N TRP A 3 -18.01 -3.08 1.80
CA TRP A 3 -17.31 -1.96 2.42
C TRP A 3 -18.16 -0.68 2.45
N LYS A 4 -19.09 -0.48 1.49
CA LYS A 4 -20.02 0.66 1.50
C LYS A 4 -20.95 0.56 2.70
N LEU A 5 -21.49 -0.62 2.95
CA LEU A 5 -22.34 -0.88 4.12
C LEU A 5 -21.58 -0.64 5.43
N VAL A 6 -20.32 -1.11 5.53
CA VAL A 6 -19.49 -0.88 6.71
C VAL A 6 -19.29 0.61 6.97
N ARG A 7 -19.04 1.41 5.93
CA ARG A 7 -18.88 2.87 6.08
C ARG A 7 -20.19 3.56 6.48
N ILE A 8 -21.32 3.13 5.96
CA ILE A 8 -22.63 3.65 6.36
C ILE A 8 -22.86 3.38 7.84
N ILE A 9 -22.67 2.12 8.27
CA ILE A 9 -22.79 1.72 9.67
C ILE A 9 -21.83 2.54 10.55
N ASP A 10 -20.57 2.68 10.16
CA ASP A 10 -19.55 3.49 10.87
C ASP A 10 -20.00 4.95 11.02
N SER A 11 -20.59 5.55 9.99
CA SER A 11 -21.06 6.94 10.04
C SER A 11 -22.31 7.12 10.91
N ILE A 12 -23.29 6.22 10.82
CA ILE A 12 -24.57 6.31 11.53
C ILE A 12 -24.40 5.98 13.01
N ILE A 13 -23.66 4.92 13.33
CA ILE A 13 -23.50 4.43 14.70
C ILE A 13 -22.28 5.07 15.37
N GLY A 14 -21.19 5.24 14.62
CA GLY A 14 -19.92 5.70 15.19
C GLY A 14 -19.96 7.14 15.68
N ILE A 15 -20.64 8.07 14.97
CA ILE A 15 -20.70 9.48 15.40
C ILE A 15 -21.46 9.62 16.73
N PRO A 16 -22.69 9.11 16.90
CA PRO A 16 -23.39 9.17 18.17
C PRO A 16 -22.60 8.50 19.30
N LEU A 17 -22.01 7.33 19.05
CA LEU A 17 -21.25 6.61 20.06
C LEU A 17 -20.01 7.38 20.53
N ILE A 18 -19.24 7.96 19.60
CA ILE A 18 -18.09 8.82 19.94
C ILE A 18 -18.53 10.03 20.76
N ARG A 19 -19.63 10.69 20.38
CA ARG A 19 -20.14 11.86 21.12
C ARG A 19 -20.56 11.48 22.54
N LEU A 20 -21.26 10.37 22.72
CA LEU A 20 -21.67 9.87 24.03
C LEU A 20 -20.46 9.55 24.91
N ILE A 21 -19.47 8.83 24.38
CA ILE A 21 -18.22 8.52 25.09
C ILE A 21 -17.48 9.82 25.43
N SER A 22 -17.35 10.75 24.48
CA SER A 22 -16.67 12.03 24.70
C SER A 22 -17.35 12.87 25.79
N LEU A 23 -18.68 12.90 25.82
CA LEU A 23 -19.43 13.60 26.88
C LEU A 23 -19.13 12.94 28.23
N PHE A 24 -19.23 11.61 28.32
CA PHE A 24 -18.91 10.89 29.55
C PHE A 24 -17.46 11.16 30.02
N LEU A 25 -16.50 11.19 29.11
CA LEU A 25 -15.10 11.51 29.41
C LEU A 25 -14.90 12.96 29.86
N SER A 26 -15.68 13.91 29.33
CA SER A 26 -15.62 15.32 29.76
C SER A 26 -16.05 15.48 31.23
N PHE A 27 -17.02 14.68 31.69
CA PHE A 27 -17.40 14.62 33.10
C PHE A 27 -16.37 13.90 33.96
N ARG A 28 -15.70 12.89 33.39
CA ARG A 28 -14.68 12.09 34.04
C ARG A 28 -13.30 12.70 33.83
N ASN A 29 -13.15 13.96 34.27
CA ASN A 29 -11.96 14.82 34.27
C ASN A 29 -10.74 14.07 33.70
N ARG A 30 -10.61 14.12 32.37
CA ARG A 30 -9.62 13.31 31.66
C ARG A 30 -8.28 13.61 32.31
N ARG A 31 -7.59 12.58 32.82
CA ARG A 31 -6.19 12.66 33.28
C ARG A 31 -5.33 13.03 32.05
N SER A 32 -5.44 14.28 31.63
CA SER A 32 -4.56 14.91 30.67
C SER A 32 -3.32 15.31 31.46
N GLY A 33 -2.15 14.88 30.97
CA GLY A 33 -0.89 15.42 31.47
C GLY A 33 0.11 14.44 32.07
N GLN A 34 -0.02 13.12 31.93
CA GLN A 34 1.16 12.25 32.11
C GLN A 34 2.00 12.18 30.82
N SER A 35 2.66 13.31 30.62
CA SER A 35 4.06 13.48 30.22
C SER A 35 4.65 12.51 29.19
N ALA A 36 5.01 13.08 28.05
CA ALA A 36 5.91 12.53 27.03
C ALA A 36 7.34 12.22 27.53
N THR A 37 7.55 12.00 28.83
CA THR A 37 8.89 11.86 29.44
C THR A 37 9.39 10.43 29.56
N ILE A 38 8.53 9.42 29.46
CA ILE A 38 8.95 8.01 29.53
C ILE A 38 8.80 7.38 28.14
N PRO A 39 9.89 6.85 27.55
CA PRO A 39 9.81 6.09 26.31
C PRO A 39 8.83 4.91 26.46
N PRO A 40 7.89 4.71 25.51
CA PRO A 40 6.94 3.60 25.58
C PRO A 40 7.68 2.26 25.47
N LYS A 41 7.28 1.27 26.27
CA LYS A 41 7.80 -0.10 26.19
C LYS A 41 6.88 -1.01 25.37
N LYS A 42 5.59 -0.71 25.28
CA LYS A 42 4.63 -1.42 24.43
C LYS A 42 3.84 -0.46 23.56
N ILE A 43 3.94 -0.64 22.25
CA ILE A 43 3.30 0.20 21.23
C ILE A 43 2.31 -0.65 20.43
N LEU A 44 1.07 -0.18 20.33
CA LEU A 44 0.05 -0.75 19.44
C LEU A 44 -0.10 0.11 18.19
N LEU A 45 0.04 -0.47 17.01
CA LEU A 45 -0.27 0.17 15.74
C LEU A 45 -1.60 -0.37 15.20
N VAL A 46 -2.48 0.51 14.72
CA VAL A 46 -3.81 0.13 14.22
C VAL A 46 -3.97 0.58 12.77
N LYS A 47 -4.21 -0.38 11.87
CA LYS A 47 -4.59 -0.13 10.47
C LYS A 47 -5.34 -1.33 9.89
N PHE A 48 -6.52 -1.12 9.34
CA PHE A 48 -7.38 -2.19 8.79
C PHE A 48 -7.45 -2.18 7.26
N TRP A 49 -7.57 -1.01 6.64
CA TRP A 49 -7.95 -0.91 5.24
C TRP A 49 -6.81 -0.61 4.29
N GLY A 50 -6.74 -1.39 3.21
CA GLY A 50 -5.87 -1.17 2.08
C GLY A 50 -4.47 -1.74 2.31
N ILE A 51 -4.17 -2.87 1.68
CA ILE A 51 -2.88 -3.54 1.79
C ILE A 51 -1.72 -2.65 1.32
N GLY A 52 -1.94 -1.79 0.32
CA GLY A 52 -0.96 -0.76 -0.09
C GLY A 52 -0.60 0.20 1.04
N ASN A 53 -1.55 0.54 1.92
CA ASN A 53 -1.27 1.39 3.09
C ASN A 53 -0.37 0.69 4.09
N ILE A 54 -0.41 -0.64 4.20
CA ILE A 54 0.48 -1.40 5.09
C ILE A 54 1.93 -1.20 4.65
N PHE A 55 2.21 -1.26 3.35
CA PHE A 55 3.54 -0.95 2.81
C PHE A 55 3.89 0.53 3.00
N MET A 56 2.96 1.47 2.82
CA MET A 56 3.18 2.90 3.07
C MET A 56 3.42 3.25 4.54
N LEU A 57 3.10 2.36 5.48
CA LEU A 57 3.45 2.54 6.89
C LEU A 57 4.89 2.16 7.20
N LEU A 58 5.61 1.50 6.29
CA LEU A 58 6.95 0.99 6.55
C LEU A 58 7.92 2.04 7.13
N PRO A 59 8.04 3.26 6.55
CA PRO A 59 8.92 4.29 7.13
C PRO A 59 8.50 4.72 8.53
N SER A 60 7.20 4.75 8.82
CA SER A 60 6.65 5.08 10.15
C SER A 60 7.01 4.01 11.17
N ILE A 61 6.85 2.73 10.82
CA ILE A 61 7.14 1.60 11.72
C ILE A 61 8.63 1.54 12.04
N GLN A 62 9.50 1.70 11.05
CA GLN A 62 10.95 1.70 11.27
C GLN A 62 11.42 2.91 12.05
N ALA A 63 10.83 4.08 11.85
CA ALA A 63 11.18 5.25 12.64
C ALA A 63 10.80 5.06 14.12
N LEU A 64 9.66 4.41 14.41
CA LEU A 64 9.31 4.00 15.76
C LEU A 64 10.30 2.97 16.33
N ARG A 65 10.64 1.92 15.58
CA ARG A 65 11.64 0.91 15.99
C ARG A 65 13.00 1.53 16.29
N ASN A 66 13.45 2.47 15.45
CA ASN A 66 14.73 3.16 15.62
C ASN A 66 14.73 4.13 16.82
N THR A 67 13.58 4.72 17.14
CA THR A 67 13.43 5.66 18.26
C THR A 67 13.23 4.92 19.58
N PHE A 68 12.53 3.79 19.56
CA PHE A 68 12.20 2.95 20.70
C PHE A 68 12.65 1.50 20.46
N PRO A 69 13.96 1.22 20.43
CA PRO A 69 14.49 -0.10 20.08
C PRO A 69 14.03 -1.22 21.03
N GLU A 70 13.90 -0.90 22.32
CA GLU A 70 13.46 -1.82 23.38
C GLU A 70 11.95 -2.01 23.45
N ALA A 71 11.17 -1.27 22.65
CA ALA A 71 9.71 -1.36 22.70
C ALA A 71 9.20 -2.58 21.93
N THR A 72 8.24 -3.30 22.48
CA THR A 72 7.45 -4.24 21.69
C THR A 72 6.46 -3.45 20.83
N ILE A 73 6.45 -3.71 19.52
CA ILE A 73 5.56 -3.10 18.54
C ILE A 73 4.59 -4.15 18.01
N ASP A 74 3.34 -4.02 18.41
CA ASP A 74 2.25 -4.88 17.96
C ASP A 74 1.41 -4.19 16.91
N PHE A 75 0.80 -4.99 16.03
CA PHE A 75 -0.03 -4.48 14.95
C PHE A 75 -1.41 -5.13 14.95
N LEU A 76 -2.45 -4.30 15.04
CA LEU A 76 -3.85 -4.71 14.91
C LEU A 76 -4.37 -4.40 13.51
N THR A 77 -4.82 -5.45 12.81
CA THR A 77 -5.29 -5.34 11.42
C THR A 77 -6.39 -6.34 11.05
N LEU A 78 -6.70 -6.45 9.77
CA LEU A 78 -7.58 -7.48 9.19
C LEU A 78 -6.74 -8.66 8.68
N GLU A 79 -7.31 -9.86 8.67
CA GLU A 79 -6.60 -11.09 8.29
C GLU A 79 -5.97 -11.01 6.88
N ASN A 80 -6.60 -10.31 5.94
CA ASN A 80 -6.07 -10.12 4.59
C ASN A 80 -4.79 -9.26 4.50
N ASN A 81 -4.40 -8.57 5.58
CA ASN A 81 -3.15 -7.81 5.65
C ASN A 81 -2.05 -8.58 6.40
N ARG A 82 -2.36 -9.71 7.04
CA ARG A 82 -1.41 -10.46 7.88
C ARG A 82 -0.15 -10.84 7.11
N GLU A 83 -0.32 -11.37 5.89
CA GLU A 83 0.80 -11.82 5.08
C GLU A 83 1.72 -10.65 4.68
N ALA A 84 1.18 -9.46 4.41
CA ALA A 84 1.98 -8.26 4.15
C ALA A 84 2.87 -7.90 5.35
N LEU A 85 2.32 -7.91 6.57
CA LEU A 85 3.09 -7.62 7.78
C LEU A 85 4.14 -8.70 8.07
N ASN A 86 3.80 -9.98 7.88
CA ASN A 86 4.75 -11.09 8.02
C ASN A 86 5.93 -10.94 7.05
N MET A 87 5.66 -10.61 5.79
CA MET A 87 6.70 -10.45 4.78
C MET A 87 7.58 -9.21 5.01
N LEU A 88 7.03 -8.15 5.60
CA LEU A 88 7.81 -6.97 5.99
C LEU A 88 8.69 -7.25 7.22
N GLY A 89 8.22 -8.07 8.16
CA GLY A 89 8.98 -8.46 9.35
C GLY A 89 9.33 -7.29 10.27
N VAL A 90 8.49 -6.24 10.30
CA VAL A 90 8.78 -4.97 10.99
C VAL A 90 8.05 -4.80 12.33
N VAL A 91 7.26 -5.79 12.75
CA VAL A 91 6.48 -5.79 13.99
C VAL A 91 6.67 -7.11 14.74
N ASP A 92 6.51 -7.08 16.06
CA ASP A 92 6.76 -8.24 16.92
C ASP A 92 5.56 -9.20 16.97
N ARG A 93 4.33 -8.65 16.93
CA ARG A 93 3.10 -9.45 16.93
C ARG A 93 2.02 -8.85 16.05
N ILE A 94 1.27 -9.72 15.40
CA ILE A 94 0.13 -9.35 14.55
C ILE A 94 -1.15 -9.95 15.12
N THR A 95 -2.03 -9.10 15.62
CA THR A 95 -3.42 -9.45 15.94
C THR A 95 -4.27 -9.10 14.73
N ALA A 96 -4.92 -10.08 14.12
CA ALA A 96 -5.76 -9.83 12.95
C ALA A 96 -7.19 -10.33 13.14
N ILE A 97 -8.13 -9.57 12.61
CA ILE A 97 -9.57 -9.84 12.68
C ILE A 97 -10.01 -10.43 11.34
N ASP A 98 -10.70 -11.57 11.36
CA ASP A 98 -11.24 -12.20 10.16
C ASP A 98 -12.65 -11.67 9.86
N THR A 99 -12.80 -10.99 8.73
CA THR A 99 -14.09 -10.42 8.26
C THR A 99 -14.78 -11.26 7.18
N GLY A 100 -14.34 -12.51 6.99
CA GLY A 100 -14.89 -13.45 6.03
C GLY A 100 -16.34 -13.85 6.33
N SER A 101 -16.74 -13.86 7.61
CA SER A 101 -18.13 -14.00 8.04
C SER A 101 -18.36 -13.26 9.36
N ILE A 102 -19.63 -12.98 9.69
CA ILE A 102 -19.98 -12.31 10.96
C ILE A 102 -19.56 -13.14 12.17
N PHE A 103 -19.69 -14.47 12.10
CA PHE A 103 -19.30 -15.37 13.19
C PHE A 103 -17.78 -15.34 13.41
N ARG A 104 -16.99 -15.44 12.33
CA ARG A 104 -15.52 -15.34 12.42
C ARG A 104 -15.09 -13.97 12.92
N PHE A 105 -15.75 -12.91 12.47
CA PHE A 105 -15.51 -11.55 12.95
C PHE A 105 -15.73 -11.47 14.46
N LEU A 106 -16.88 -11.90 14.97
CA LEU A 106 -17.19 -11.83 16.41
C LEU A 106 -16.19 -12.65 17.24
N LEU A 107 -15.86 -13.87 16.80
CA LEU A 107 -14.92 -14.74 17.50
C LEU A 107 -13.50 -14.14 17.54
N THR A 108 -12.98 -13.73 16.39
CA THR A 108 -11.63 -13.14 16.30
C THR A 108 -11.56 -11.77 16.94
N TRP A 109 -12.63 -10.98 16.89
CA TRP A 109 -12.75 -9.72 17.61
C TRP A 109 -12.74 -9.92 19.12
N GLN A 110 -13.48 -10.89 19.65
CA GLN A 110 -13.49 -11.17 21.09
C GLN A 110 -12.10 -11.59 21.58
N ALA A 111 -11.41 -12.46 20.84
CA ALA A 111 -10.04 -12.86 21.13
C ALA A 111 -9.06 -11.67 21.05
N ALA A 112 -9.20 -10.83 20.01
CA ALA A 112 -8.40 -9.62 19.85
C ALA A 112 -8.63 -8.65 21.02
N ALA A 113 -9.89 -8.35 21.37
CA ALA A 113 -10.23 -7.46 22.47
C ALA A 113 -9.68 -7.96 23.82
N GLY A 114 -9.76 -9.27 24.09
CA GLY A 114 -9.14 -9.86 25.28
C GLY A 114 -7.62 -9.69 25.30
N THR A 115 -6.96 -9.90 24.16
CA THR A 115 -5.51 -9.68 24.00
C THR A 115 -5.17 -8.21 24.26
N LEU A 116 -5.85 -7.28 23.58
CA LEU A 116 -5.58 -5.84 23.70
C LEU A 116 -5.73 -5.34 25.14
N ALA A 117 -6.79 -5.78 25.84
CA ALA A 117 -7.04 -5.42 27.24
C ALA A 117 -5.98 -5.99 28.20
N ALA A 118 -5.44 -7.17 27.92
CA ALA A 118 -4.42 -7.81 28.76
C ALA A 118 -3.04 -7.17 28.62
N GLU A 119 -2.71 -6.65 27.43
CA GLU A 119 -1.35 -6.21 27.09
C GLU A 119 -0.94 -4.88 27.73
N ARG A 120 -1.92 -4.02 28.04
CA ARG A 120 -1.73 -2.70 28.66
C ARG A 120 -0.66 -1.87 27.94
N TYR A 121 -0.97 -1.45 26.72
CA TYR A 121 -0.06 -0.65 25.90
C TYR A 121 0.26 0.71 26.56
N ASP A 122 1.49 1.18 26.39
CA ASP A 122 1.88 2.53 26.81
C ASP A 122 1.41 3.56 25.78
N LEU A 123 1.50 3.18 24.50
CA LEU A 123 1.14 4.01 23.36
C LEU A 123 0.32 3.21 22.34
N ALA A 124 -0.75 3.79 21.83
CA ALA A 124 -1.44 3.30 20.63
C ALA A 124 -1.51 4.37 19.54
N ILE A 125 -1.21 3.99 18.30
CA ILE A 125 -1.24 4.87 17.12
C ILE A 125 -2.25 4.32 16.11
N ASP A 126 -3.30 5.10 15.87
CA ASP A 126 -4.34 4.81 14.88
C ASP A 126 -4.05 5.50 13.55
N PHE A 127 -3.65 4.70 12.55
CA PHE A 127 -3.34 5.18 11.20
C PHE A 127 -4.56 5.21 10.26
N GLU A 128 -5.77 4.83 10.70
CA GLU A 128 -6.96 5.11 9.90
C GLU A 128 -7.24 6.61 9.89
N GLN A 129 -7.72 7.14 8.76
CA GLN A 129 -8.05 8.57 8.64
C GLN A 129 -9.57 8.82 8.79
N PHE A 130 -10.40 7.86 8.38
CA PHE A 130 -11.87 8.02 8.36
C PHE A 130 -12.64 7.00 9.21
N ALA A 131 -12.02 5.90 9.65
CA ALA A 131 -12.72 4.80 10.31
C ALA A 131 -12.96 5.06 11.81
N ARG A 132 -14.19 5.34 12.23
CA ARG A 132 -14.55 5.58 13.64
C ARG A 132 -14.41 4.31 14.46
N PHE A 133 -14.72 3.16 13.87
CA PHE A 133 -14.45 1.85 14.46
C PHE A 133 -13.00 1.75 14.95
N ALA A 134 -12.02 2.14 14.14
CA ALA A 134 -10.61 2.10 14.55
C ALA A 134 -10.31 3.01 15.75
N ALA A 135 -10.91 4.21 15.80
CA ALA A 135 -10.74 5.12 16.93
C ALA A 135 -11.37 4.53 18.21
N LEU A 136 -12.54 3.88 18.10
CA LEU A 136 -13.17 3.17 19.20
C LEU A 136 -12.29 2.01 19.68
N VAL A 137 -11.80 1.17 18.78
CA VAL A 137 -10.90 0.06 19.13
C VAL A 137 -9.64 0.57 19.83
N THR A 138 -9.02 1.62 19.30
CA THR A 138 -7.83 2.25 19.87
C THR A 138 -8.10 2.79 21.27
N PHE A 139 -9.24 3.45 21.47
CA PHE A 139 -9.67 3.92 22.80
C PHE A 139 -9.90 2.77 23.78
N HIS A 140 -10.52 1.67 23.34
CA HIS A 140 -10.79 0.50 24.18
C HIS A 140 -9.57 -0.41 24.39
N SER A 141 -8.45 -0.17 23.69
CA SER A 141 -7.19 -0.90 23.92
C SER A 141 -6.62 -0.68 25.32
N GLY A 142 -7.10 0.35 26.03
CA GLY A 142 -6.61 0.70 27.37
C GLY A 142 -5.23 1.35 27.36
N ALA A 143 -4.72 1.77 26.19
CA ALA A 143 -3.43 2.43 26.09
C ALA A 143 -3.39 3.75 26.89
N SER A 144 -2.27 4.00 27.57
CA SER A 144 -2.10 5.20 28.39
C SER A 144 -2.11 6.49 27.57
N ARG A 145 -1.53 6.44 26.37
CA ARG A 145 -1.50 7.52 25.38
C ARG A 145 -2.03 7.01 24.05
N THR A 146 -2.87 7.80 23.38
CA THR A 146 -3.46 7.45 22.08
C THR A 146 -3.29 8.58 21.08
N ILE A 147 -2.70 8.25 19.93
CA ILE A 147 -2.43 9.18 18.83
C ILE A 147 -3.28 8.74 17.62
N GLY A 148 -3.85 9.70 16.91
CA GLY A 148 -4.58 9.43 15.68
C GLY A 148 -5.03 10.70 14.98
N PHE A 149 -5.55 10.55 13.76
CA PHE A 149 -5.90 11.71 12.95
C PHE A 149 -7.18 12.43 13.40
N SER A 150 -7.10 13.77 13.44
CA SER A 150 -8.21 14.69 13.44
C SER A 150 -8.62 15.02 12.02
N THR A 151 -9.59 14.26 11.51
CA THR A 151 -10.16 14.43 10.18
C THR A 151 -11.49 15.15 10.26
N SER A 152 -11.67 16.18 9.44
CA SER A 152 -12.91 16.98 9.39
C SER A 152 -14.15 16.09 9.15
N GLY A 153 -15.24 16.39 9.88
CA GLY A 153 -16.49 15.63 9.84
C GLY A 153 -16.44 14.20 10.43
N GLN A 154 -15.28 13.71 10.88
CA GLN A 154 -15.17 12.35 11.42
C GLN A 154 -15.36 12.27 12.93
N HIS A 155 -15.09 13.36 13.67
CA HIS A 155 -15.17 13.43 15.14
C HIS A 155 -14.28 12.44 15.92
N ARG A 156 -13.40 11.69 15.23
CA ARG A 156 -12.54 10.65 15.81
C ARG A 156 -11.54 11.19 16.84
N HIS A 157 -11.10 12.44 16.67
CA HIS A 157 -10.13 13.10 17.55
C HIS A 157 -10.56 13.17 19.02
N HIS A 158 -11.86 13.13 19.32
CA HIS A 158 -12.35 13.13 20.71
C HIS A 158 -11.91 11.90 21.51
N LEU A 159 -11.58 10.80 20.83
CA LEU A 159 -11.12 9.56 21.48
C LEU A 159 -9.61 9.46 21.65
N PHE A 160 -8.84 10.32 20.99
CA PHE A 160 -7.37 10.35 21.11
C PHE A 160 -6.95 11.29 22.24
N SER A 161 -5.85 10.97 22.92
CA SER A 161 -5.21 11.91 23.85
C SER A 161 -4.48 13.01 23.07
N ASP A 162 -3.89 12.63 21.94
CA ASP A 162 -2.97 13.45 21.17
C ASP A 162 -3.38 13.41 19.68
N PRO A 163 -4.45 14.12 19.31
CA PRO A 163 -4.92 14.14 17.92
C PRO A 163 -3.99 14.97 17.02
N VAL A 164 -3.73 14.48 15.81
CA VAL A 164 -2.91 15.17 14.79
C VAL A 164 -3.79 15.55 13.61
N PRO A 165 -3.75 16.80 13.08
CA PRO A 165 -4.51 17.15 11.89
C PRO A 165 -4.23 16.22 10.70
N TYR A 166 -5.28 15.76 10.02
CA TYR A 166 -5.11 15.02 8.77
C TYR A 166 -4.78 15.98 7.63
N ASP A 167 -3.60 15.81 7.04
CA ASP A 167 -3.15 16.56 5.87
C ASP A 167 -3.19 15.66 4.62
N ASP A 168 -4.07 16.00 3.69
CA ASP A 168 -4.25 15.34 2.39
C ASP A 168 -3.65 16.15 1.23
N THR A 169 -2.80 17.15 1.54
CA THR A 169 -2.04 17.90 0.55
C THR A 169 -0.67 17.26 0.26
N VAL A 170 -0.18 16.43 1.19
CA VAL A 170 1.09 15.70 1.11
C VAL A 170 0.88 14.19 0.92
N HIS A 171 1.94 13.49 0.51
CA HIS A 171 1.91 12.05 0.29
C HIS A 171 1.48 11.28 1.55
N ILE A 172 0.66 10.22 1.41
CA ILE A 172 0.07 9.53 2.56
C ILE A 172 1.11 8.91 3.50
N THR A 173 2.25 8.46 2.97
CA THR A 173 3.41 8.01 3.77
C THR A 173 3.92 9.11 4.71
N ARG A 174 4.00 10.37 4.24
CA ARG A 174 4.39 11.51 5.07
C ARG A 174 3.30 11.87 6.07
N THR A 175 2.04 11.77 5.69
CA THR A 175 0.89 11.95 6.59
C THR A 175 0.91 10.91 7.70
N PHE A 176 1.20 9.63 7.40
CA PHE A 176 1.38 8.59 8.43
C PHE A 176 2.55 8.91 9.36
N TYR A 177 3.66 9.37 8.79
CA TYR A 177 4.84 9.72 9.56
C TYR A 177 4.56 10.79 10.62
N SER A 178 3.64 11.73 10.38
CA SER A 178 3.32 12.78 11.35
C SER A 178 2.73 12.25 12.67
N LEU A 179 2.06 11.10 12.65
CA LEU A 179 1.63 10.44 13.89
C LEU A 179 2.82 9.93 14.70
N THR A 180 3.90 9.53 14.03
CA THR A 180 5.13 9.08 14.71
C THR A 180 5.93 10.25 15.24
N GLU A 181 5.92 11.40 14.57
CA GLU A 181 6.49 12.65 15.09
C GLU A 181 5.79 13.04 16.39
N GLN A 182 4.45 12.98 16.42
CA GLN A 182 3.68 13.17 17.64
C GLN A 182 4.06 12.13 18.71
N ALA A 183 4.42 10.91 18.34
CA ALA A 183 4.85 9.86 19.28
C ALA A 183 6.24 10.13 19.90
N GLY A 184 7.02 11.07 19.37
CA GLY A 184 8.36 11.41 19.84
C GLY A 184 9.49 11.07 18.86
N VAL A 185 9.17 10.65 17.64
CA VAL A 185 10.17 10.48 16.57
C VAL A 185 10.69 11.86 16.15
N GLN A 186 11.98 12.08 16.31
CA GLN A 186 12.63 13.36 15.96
C GLN A 186 13.37 13.34 14.63
N LYS A 187 13.65 12.15 14.07
CA LYS A 187 14.37 12.02 12.81
C LYS A 187 13.55 12.60 11.66
N PRO A 188 14.18 13.26 10.67
CA PRO A 188 13.50 13.68 9.45
C PRO A 188 12.83 12.51 8.75
N PHE A 189 11.71 12.77 8.08
CA PHE A 189 11.06 11.78 7.25
C PHE A 189 11.99 11.34 6.10
N THR A 190 12.35 10.06 6.09
CA THR A 190 13.06 9.41 4.98
C THR A 190 12.15 8.37 4.33
N PRO A 191 11.73 8.57 3.07
CA PRO A 191 10.79 7.67 2.42
C PRO A 191 11.42 6.31 2.07
N PHE A 192 12.72 6.27 1.79
CA PHE A 192 13.44 5.02 1.57
C PHE A 192 13.77 4.32 2.89
N SER A 193 13.61 3.02 2.89
CA SER A 193 13.94 2.17 4.02
C SER A 193 14.45 0.80 3.58
N SER A 194 15.63 0.42 4.03
CA SER A 194 16.14 -0.94 3.80
C SER A 194 15.28 -1.97 4.56
N LEU A 195 14.73 -2.93 3.84
CA LEU A 195 14.10 -4.10 4.45
C LEU A 195 15.16 -5.17 4.75
N SER A 196 15.18 -5.66 6.00
CA SER A 196 16.04 -6.79 6.39
C SER A 196 15.71 -8.07 5.61
N ALA A 197 14.46 -8.22 5.14
CA ALA A 197 13.99 -9.36 4.38
C ALA A 197 14.48 -9.39 2.90
N PHE A 198 15.29 -8.43 2.46
CA PHE A 198 15.67 -8.31 1.05
C PHE A 198 16.38 -9.55 0.48
N GLU A 199 17.29 -10.17 1.25
CA GLU A 199 17.99 -11.39 0.81
C GLU A 199 17.05 -12.59 0.67
N PHE A 200 16.14 -12.76 1.63
CA PHE A 200 15.09 -13.77 1.59
C PHE A 200 14.18 -13.59 0.37
N LEU A 201 13.74 -12.35 0.10
CA LEU A 201 12.90 -12.02 -1.04
C LEU A 201 13.60 -12.33 -2.37
N ASN A 202 14.88 -11.97 -2.50
CA ASN A 202 15.66 -12.28 -3.70
C ASN A 202 15.81 -13.79 -3.94
N THR A 203 16.12 -14.55 -2.90
CA THR A 203 16.25 -16.01 -2.97
C THR A 203 14.93 -16.64 -3.39
N LYS A 204 13.83 -16.26 -2.71
CA LYS A 204 12.49 -16.74 -3.04
C LYS A 204 12.07 -16.35 -4.45
N GLY A 205 12.36 -15.13 -4.90
CA GLY A 205 12.05 -14.66 -6.24
C GLY A 205 12.73 -15.51 -7.31
N ARG A 206 13.99 -15.91 -7.10
CA ARG A 206 14.72 -16.81 -8.00
C ARG A 206 14.07 -18.20 -8.04
N CYS A 207 13.70 -18.74 -6.89
CA CYS A 207 12.96 -20.01 -6.83
C CYS A 207 11.63 -19.95 -7.58
N VAL A 208 10.90 -18.82 -7.52
CA VAL A 208 9.66 -18.63 -8.27
C VAL A 208 9.93 -18.63 -9.77
N LEU A 209 10.95 -17.91 -10.24
CA LEU A 209 11.37 -17.92 -11.64
C LEU A 209 11.72 -19.34 -12.11
N ASP A 210 12.54 -20.08 -11.35
CA ASP A 210 12.96 -21.44 -11.67
C ASP A 210 11.78 -22.40 -11.73
N SER A 211 10.85 -22.31 -10.76
CA SER A 211 9.63 -23.14 -10.71
C SER A 211 8.70 -22.95 -11.93
N HIS A 212 8.81 -21.80 -12.59
CA HIS A 212 8.05 -21.46 -13.80
C HIS A 212 8.88 -21.57 -15.09
N GLY A 213 10.13 -22.05 -15.01
CA GLY A 213 11.01 -22.17 -16.17
C GLY A 213 11.37 -20.83 -16.81
N ILE A 214 11.50 -19.78 -16.00
CA ILE A 214 11.79 -18.41 -16.45
C ILE A 214 13.27 -18.11 -16.17
N PRO A 215 14.17 -18.22 -17.16
CA PRO A 215 15.56 -17.79 -17.00
C PRO A 215 15.72 -16.33 -16.49
N SER A 216 16.72 -16.13 -15.63
CA SER A 216 16.99 -14.84 -14.95
C SER A 216 18.10 -13.99 -15.61
N SER A 217 18.63 -14.43 -16.75
CA SER A 217 19.74 -13.78 -17.47
C SER A 217 19.35 -12.47 -18.17
N SER A 218 18.06 -12.29 -18.46
CA SER A 218 17.51 -11.08 -19.10
C SER A 218 17.06 -10.06 -18.05
N PRO A 219 17.00 -8.76 -18.38
CA PRO A 219 16.32 -7.78 -17.54
C PRO A 219 14.83 -8.15 -17.40
N LEU A 220 14.31 -8.08 -16.17
CA LEU A 220 13.01 -8.58 -15.77
C LEU A 220 12.05 -7.42 -15.54
N MET A 221 10.90 -7.45 -16.23
CA MET A 221 9.83 -6.49 -16.07
C MET A 221 8.55 -7.16 -15.60
N ILE A 222 7.93 -6.61 -14.57
CA ILE A 222 6.59 -7.03 -14.16
C ILE A 222 5.57 -6.03 -14.68
N LEU A 223 4.60 -6.53 -15.45
CA LEU A 223 3.39 -5.79 -15.79
C LEU A 223 2.25 -6.31 -14.93
N HIS A 224 1.87 -5.55 -13.91
CA HIS A 224 0.72 -5.89 -13.08
C HIS A 224 -0.57 -5.37 -13.71
N ILE A 225 -1.31 -6.30 -14.32
CA ILE A 225 -2.53 -6.02 -15.09
C ILE A 225 -3.76 -5.89 -14.18
N GLY A 226 -3.73 -6.57 -13.03
CA GLY A 226 -4.81 -6.56 -12.04
C GLY A 226 -5.07 -5.19 -11.43
N THR A 227 -6.31 -4.90 -11.04
CA THR A 227 -6.70 -3.64 -10.37
C THR A 227 -7.77 -3.81 -9.28
N SER A 228 -8.10 -5.05 -8.91
CA SER A 228 -9.29 -5.44 -8.17
C SER A 228 -10.60 -5.26 -8.94
N ARG A 229 -11.57 -6.13 -8.67
CA ARG A 229 -12.95 -6.03 -9.18
C ARG A 229 -13.66 -4.73 -8.78
N ASN A 230 -13.28 -4.15 -7.64
CA ASN A 230 -13.91 -2.93 -7.11
C ASN A 230 -13.41 -1.65 -7.79
N PHE A 231 -12.30 -1.69 -8.52
CA PHE A 231 -11.67 -0.51 -9.11
C PHE A 231 -11.31 -0.73 -10.59
N ARG A 232 -12.31 -1.11 -11.39
CA ARG A 232 -12.14 -1.42 -12.83
C ARG A 232 -11.70 -0.21 -13.63
N GLU A 233 -12.08 0.99 -13.19
CA GLU A 233 -11.71 2.30 -13.74
C GLU A 233 -10.22 2.60 -13.72
N ARG A 234 -9.44 1.89 -12.89
CA ARG A 234 -7.97 2.01 -12.84
C ARG A 234 -7.29 1.23 -13.96
N ARG A 235 -8.02 0.42 -14.72
CA ARG A 235 -7.43 -0.48 -15.72
C ARG A 235 -6.89 0.31 -16.91
N TRP A 236 -5.61 0.14 -17.18
CA TRP A 236 -5.02 0.50 -18.46
C TRP A 236 -5.40 -0.56 -19.52
N PRO A 237 -5.66 -0.18 -20.79
CA PRO A 237 -6.14 -1.12 -21.80
C PRO A 237 -5.18 -2.30 -22.03
N PRO A 238 -5.68 -3.55 -22.10
CA PRO A 238 -4.86 -4.74 -22.36
C PRO A 238 -3.99 -4.65 -23.63
N GLN A 239 -4.53 -4.02 -24.69
CA GLN A 239 -3.81 -3.83 -25.95
C GLN A 239 -2.57 -2.96 -25.78
N ARG A 240 -2.62 -1.97 -24.87
CA ARG A 240 -1.50 -1.07 -24.60
C ARG A 240 -0.43 -1.73 -23.76
N TYR A 241 -0.82 -2.55 -22.78
CA TYR A 241 0.14 -3.42 -22.08
C TYR A 241 0.85 -4.37 -23.06
N ALA A 242 0.11 -4.93 -24.02
CA ALA A 242 0.68 -5.81 -25.04
C ALA A 242 1.69 -5.11 -25.93
N GLU A 243 1.31 -3.98 -26.52
CA GLU A 243 2.18 -3.18 -27.37
C GLU A 243 3.44 -2.71 -26.62
N LEU A 244 3.30 -2.23 -25.38
CA LEU A 244 4.43 -1.83 -24.53
C LEU A 244 5.38 -3.00 -24.25
N ALA A 245 4.83 -4.16 -23.89
CA ALA A 245 5.61 -5.36 -23.61
C ALA A 245 6.43 -5.82 -24.83
N GLU A 246 5.82 -5.79 -26.01
CA GLU A 246 6.50 -6.16 -27.26
C GLU A 246 7.62 -5.19 -27.59
N LEU A 247 7.38 -3.89 -27.51
CA LEU A 247 8.41 -2.87 -27.74
C LEU A 247 9.62 -3.05 -26.82
N LEU A 248 9.40 -3.28 -25.53
CA LEU A 248 10.47 -3.43 -24.54
C LEU A 248 11.20 -4.77 -24.66
N ALA A 249 10.47 -5.84 -24.98
CA ALA A 249 11.08 -7.15 -25.25
C ALA A 249 11.94 -7.11 -26.52
N GLU A 250 11.45 -6.49 -27.61
CA GLU A 250 12.15 -6.43 -28.90
C GLU A 250 13.37 -5.51 -28.86
N ARG A 251 13.25 -4.33 -28.23
CA ARG A 251 14.32 -3.32 -28.26
C ARG A 251 15.38 -3.50 -27.17
N HIS A 252 15.00 -4.03 -26.01
CA HIS A 252 15.90 -4.10 -24.84
C HIS A 252 16.01 -5.51 -24.25
N GLY A 253 15.41 -6.52 -24.89
CA GLY A 253 15.52 -7.91 -24.44
C GLY A 253 14.85 -8.17 -23.10
N PHE A 254 13.87 -7.34 -22.70
CA PHE A 254 13.15 -7.55 -21.45
C PHE A 254 12.39 -8.87 -21.47
N ARG A 255 12.44 -9.53 -20.33
CA ARG A 255 11.53 -10.60 -19.99
C ARG A 255 10.35 -10.05 -19.23
N ILE A 256 9.16 -10.27 -19.77
CA ILE A 256 7.94 -9.69 -19.26
C ILE A 256 7.17 -10.74 -18.46
N ILE A 257 6.82 -10.43 -17.22
CA ILE A 257 5.92 -11.24 -16.40
C ILE A 257 4.59 -10.49 -16.24
N LEU A 258 3.51 -11.09 -16.72
CA LEU A 258 2.16 -10.58 -16.50
C LEU A 258 1.63 -11.12 -15.17
N THR A 259 1.17 -10.21 -14.30
CA THR A 259 0.63 -10.58 -12.99
C THR A 259 -0.77 -10.01 -12.76
N GLY A 260 -1.51 -10.65 -11.87
CA GLY A 260 -2.86 -10.31 -11.48
C GLY A 260 -3.39 -11.33 -10.48
N LEU A 261 -4.45 -10.99 -9.75
CA LEU A 261 -5.07 -11.91 -8.79
C LEU A 261 -5.72 -13.12 -9.50
N PRO A 262 -6.03 -14.22 -8.80
CA PRO A 262 -6.73 -15.38 -9.37
C PRO A 262 -8.01 -15.03 -10.14
N GLU A 263 -8.85 -14.16 -9.58
CA GLU A 263 -10.07 -13.68 -10.22
C GLU A 263 -9.83 -12.76 -11.43
N GLU A 264 -8.59 -12.29 -11.60
CA GLU A 264 -8.15 -11.39 -12.67
C GLU A 264 -7.31 -12.08 -13.74
N ALA A 265 -7.11 -13.40 -13.65
CA ALA A 265 -6.36 -14.16 -14.65
C ALA A 265 -6.94 -14.04 -16.08
N HIS A 266 -8.23 -13.69 -16.21
CA HIS A 266 -8.82 -13.38 -17.52
C HIS A 266 -8.24 -12.11 -18.16
N LEU A 267 -7.78 -11.13 -17.37
CA LEU A 267 -7.17 -9.89 -17.85
C LEU A 267 -5.76 -10.12 -18.37
N THR A 268 -4.94 -10.92 -17.66
CA THR A 268 -3.58 -11.27 -18.10
C THR A 268 -3.64 -12.10 -19.37
N ARG A 269 -4.54 -13.09 -19.46
CA ARG A 269 -4.78 -13.87 -20.68
C ARG A 269 -5.18 -12.99 -21.87
N LYS A 270 -6.11 -12.05 -21.67
CA LYS A 270 -6.52 -11.11 -22.73
C LYS A 270 -5.36 -10.24 -23.21
N THR A 271 -4.52 -9.78 -22.28
CA THR A 271 -3.30 -9.03 -22.59
C THR A 271 -2.33 -9.89 -23.39
N ARG A 272 -2.08 -11.12 -22.96
CA ARG A 272 -1.20 -12.07 -23.66
C ARG A 272 -1.70 -12.41 -25.06
N GLN A 273 -3.01 -12.54 -25.27
CA GLN A 273 -3.62 -12.79 -26.58
C GLN A 273 -3.44 -11.64 -27.58
N CYS A 274 -3.18 -10.42 -27.09
CA CYS A 274 -2.88 -9.28 -27.96
C CYS A 274 -1.41 -9.27 -28.44
N MET A 275 -0.56 -10.16 -27.93
CA MET A 275 0.87 -10.22 -28.25
C MET A 275 1.21 -11.35 -29.23
N LYS A 276 2.09 -11.07 -30.18
CA LYS A 276 2.72 -11.97 -31.14
C LYS A 276 3.88 -12.74 -30.52
N SER A 277 4.70 -12.08 -29.69
CA SER A 277 5.93 -12.67 -29.13
C SER A 277 5.66 -13.67 -27.99
N ALA A 278 6.07 -14.93 -28.16
CA ALA A 278 5.79 -16.00 -27.20
C ALA A 278 6.92 -16.33 -26.22
N GLY A 279 8.19 -16.12 -26.59
CA GLY A 279 9.33 -16.57 -25.80
C GLY A 279 9.72 -15.66 -24.63
N MET A 280 9.40 -14.36 -24.71
CA MET A 280 9.82 -13.35 -23.72
C MET A 280 8.72 -12.95 -22.74
N VAL A 281 7.49 -13.43 -22.92
CA VAL A 281 6.34 -13.04 -22.10
C VAL A 281 5.74 -14.23 -21.37
N HIS A 282 5.72 -14.15 -20.05
CA HIS A 282 5.23 -15.20 -19.15
C HIS A 282 3.97 -14.73 -18.41
N ASP A 283 2.84 -15.42 -18.60
CA ASP A 283 1.59 -15.15 -17.89
C ASP A 283 1.53 -15.94 -16.58
N LEU A 284 1.68 -15.22 -15.46
CA LEU A 284 1.56 -15.76 -14.10
C LEU A 284 0.30 -15.24 -13.39
N GLY A 285 -0.67 -14.70 -14.13
CA GLY A 285 -1.93 -14.21 -13.58
C GLY A 285 -2.68 -15.30 -12.82
N GLY A 286 -2.91 -15.07 -11.53
CA GLY A 286 -3.57 -16.03 -10.64
C GLY A 286 -2.75 -17.24 -10.22
N ARG A 287 -1.45 -17.27 -10.53
CA ARG A 287 -0.56 -18.42 -10.25
C ARG A 287 0.42 -18.18 -9.10
N LEU A 288 0.42 -16.98 -8.54
CA LEU A 288 1.37 -16.57 -7.50
C LEU A 288 0.66 -16.47 -6.16
N THR A 289 1.30 -16.98 -5.11
CA THR A 289 0.96 -16.58 -3.74
C THR A 289 1.37 -15.11 -3.51
N PHE A 290 0.87 -14.49 -2.45
CA PHE A 290 1.25 -13.11 -2.14
C PHE A 290 2.76 -13.02 -1.84
N ALA A 291 3.31 -13.97 -1.08
CA ALA A 291 4.74 -14.05 -0.82
C ALA A 291 5.57 -14.24 -2.11
N ASP A 292 5.13 -15.06 -3.06
CA ASP A 292 5.82 -15.25 -4.34
C ASP A 292 5.76 -14.00 -5.21
N TYR A 293 4.61 -13.32 -5.23
CA TYR A 293 4.45 -12.07 -5.96
C TYR A 293 5.34 -10.95 -5.42
N PHE A 294 5.39 -10.79 -4.09
CA PHE A 294 6.27 -9.77 -3.49
C PHE A 294 7.75 -10.09 -3.69
N ALA A 295 8.13 -11.37 -3.63
CA ALA A 295 9.49 -11.82 -3.94
C ALA A 295 9.88 -11.57 -5.41
N LEU A 296 8.96 -11.79 -6.36
CA LEU A 296 9.18 -11.42 -7.76
C LEU A 296 9.33 -9.91 -7.95
N ILE A 297 8.54 -9.08 -7.26
CA ILE A 297 8.71 -7.62 -7.28
C ILE A 297 10.09 -7.22 -6.81
N ALA A 298 10.58 -7.78 -5.70
CA ALA A 298 11.92 -7.47 -5.18
C ALA A 298 13.05 -7.86 -6.15
N LEU A 299 12.84 -8.88 -6.98
CA LEU A 299 13.80 -9.35 -7.97
C LEU A 299 13.71 -8.63 -9.33
N ALA A 300 12.59 -7.96 -9.61
CA ALA A 300 12.36 -7.30 -10.88
C ALA A 300 13.30 -6.10 -11.08
N ASP A 301 13.65 -5.82 -12.33
CA ASP A 301 14.42 -4.63 -12.69
C ASP A 301 13.49 -3.40 -12.82
N ILE A 302 12.23 -3.60 -13.20
CA ILE A 302 11.20 -2.56 -13.18
C ILE A 302 9.79 -3.16 -13.08
N VAL A 303 8.89 -2.44 -12.40
CA VAL A 303 7.46 -2.77 -12.30
C VAL A 303 6.63 -1.69 -12.99
N ILE A 304 5.61 -2.09 -13.73
CA ILE A 304 4.58 -1.19 -14.25
C ILE A 304 3.24 -1.67 -13.73
N SER A 305 2.50 -0.76 -13.10
CA SER A 305 1.18 -1.07 -12.56
C SER A 305 0.28 0.15 -12.57
N ALA A 306 -1.02 -0.07 -12.72
CA ALA A 306 -1.99 0.94 -12.31
C ALA A 306 -1.94 1.18 -10.79
N ASP A 307 -2.69 2.17 -10.28
CA ASP A 307 -2.86 2.42 -8.84
C ASP A 307 -3.34 1.15 -8.09
N THR A 308 -2.38 0.37 -7.59
CA THR A 308 -2.55 -0.89 -6.85
C THR A 308 -1.45 -1.06 -5.81
N SER A 309 -1.54 -2.10 -4.99
CA SER A 309 -0.49 -2.42 -4.01
C SER A 309 0.86 -2.76 -4.64
N ALA A 310 0.92 -3.12 -5.92
CA ALA A 310 2.18 -3.41 -6.63
C ALA A 310 3.16 -2.24 -6.57
N ILE A 311 2.66 -1.01 -6.72
CA ILE A 311 3.47 0.22 -6.67
C ILE A 311 4.14 0.37 -5.32
N HIS A 312 3.37 0.11 -4.26
CA HIS A 312 3.80 0.26 -2.89
C HIS A 312 4.70 -0.89 -2.43
N MET A 313 4.46 -2.11 -2.91
CA MET A 313 5.38 -3.23 -2.76
C MET A 313 6.73 -2.90 -3.38
N ALA A 314 6.76 -2.42 -4.63
CA ALA A 314 7.99 -2.04 -5.32
C ALA A 314 8.73 -0.93 -4.57
N SER A 315 8.01 0.10 -4.10
CA SER A 315 8.59 1.17 -3.28
C SER A 315 9.20 0.66 -1.97
N ALA A 316 8.61 -0.37 -1.34
CA ALA A 316 9.10 -0.94 -0.09
C ALA A 316 10.43 -1.71 -0.25
N VAL A 317 10.70 -2.26 -1.44
CA VAL A 317 11.94 -3.01 -1.75
C VAL A 317 12.86 -2.27 -2.71
N ASN A 318 12.58 -0.99 -2.98
CA ASN A 318 13.33 -0.13 -3.90
C ASN A 318 13.39 -0.62 -5.35
N THR A 319 12.43 -1.42 -5.78
CA THR A 319 12.33 -1.81 -7.19
C THR A 319 11.82 -0.61 -7.99
N PRO A 320 12.49 -0.21 -9.08
CA PRO A 320 12.01 0.82 -9.98
C PRO A 320 10.56 0.58 -10.39
N VAL A 321 9.74 1.63 -10.37
CA VAL A 321 8.30 1.47 -10.64
C VAL A 321 7.68 2.65 -11.36
N ILE A 322 6.84 2.36 -12.35
CA ILE A 322 5.97 3.35 -12.98
C ILE A 322 4.53 3.03 -12.60
N GLY A 323 3.92 3.96 -11.87
CA GLY A 323 2.51 3.95 -11.52
C GLY A 323 1.66 4.66 -12.57
N LEU A 324 0.61 3.99 -13.05
CA LEU A 324 -0.36 4.56 -13.99
C LEU A 324 -1.61 5.02 -13.23
N TYR A 325 -1.87 6.31 -13.26
CA TYR A 325 -2.96 6.94 -12.50
C TYR A 325 -3.99 7.56 -13.43
N GLY A 326 -5.25 7.54 -12.98
CA GLY A 326 -6.35 8.13 -13.72
C GLY A 326 -7.49 8.52 -12.80
N PRO A 327 -8.16 7.61 -12.08
CA PRO A 327 -9.26 7.96 -11.18
C PRO A 327 -8.82 8.52 -9.81
N ASN A 328 -7.64 8.13 -9.35
CA ASN A 328 -7.05 8.53 -8.08
C ASN A 328 -5.78 9.35 -8.33
N THR A 329 -5.32 10.12 -7.34
CA THR A 329 -4.19 11.03 -7.51
C THR A 329 -2.86 10.39 -7.07
N PRO A 330 -1.79 10.49 -7.89
CA PRO A 330 -0.45 10.08 -7.48
C PRO A 330 0.16 10.99 -6.41
N ARG A 331 -0.38 12.19 -6.19
CA ARG A 331 0.10 13.08 -5.12
C ARG A 331 0.01 12.41 -3.75
N LEU A 332 -1.07 11.65 -3.53
CA LEU A 332 -1.33 10.97 -2.27
C LEU A 332 -0.78 9.55 -2.23
N TYR A 333 -0.81 8.86 -3.38
CA TYR A 333 -0.61 7.40 -3.46
C TYR A 333 0.42 7.02 -4.53
N GLY A 334 1.31 7.95 -4.89
CA GLY A 334 2.44 7.70 -5.77
C GLY A 334 3.39 6.64 -5.21
N PRO A 335 4.36 6.16 -6.01
CA PRO A 335 5.55 5.59 -5.42
C PRO A 335 6.24 6.65 -4.57
N TRP A 336 6.74 6.25 -3.39
CA TRP A 336 7.43 7.17 -2.47
C TRP A 336 8.95 7.05 -2.52
N GLY A 337 9.49 6.04 -3.20
CA GLY A 337 10.93 5.87 -3.39
C GLY A 337 11.51 6.84 -4.42
N GLU A 338 12.83 6.96 -4.45
CA GLU A 338 13.54 7.89 -5.36
C GLU A 338 13.48 7.45 -6.83
N ASN A 339 13.33 6.16 -7.10
CA ASN A 339 13.33 5.56 -8.44
C ASN A 339 11.90 5.17 -8.91
N GLY A 340 10.89 5.89 -8.42
CA GLY A 340 9.50 5.68 -8.77
C GLY A 340 8.90 6.87 -9.51
N LEU A 341 8.14 6.61 -10.57
CA LEU A 341 7.44 7.64 -11.34
C LEU A 341 5.93 7.41 -11.35
N SER A 342 5.18 8.50 -11.53
CA SER A 342 3.74 8.48 -11.73
C SER A 342 3.39 9.11 -13.07
N LEU A 343 2.65 8.38 -13.89
CA LEU A 343 2.04 8.92 -15.10
C LEU A 343 0.57 9.20 -14.84
N TYR A 344 0.17 10.46 -15.04
CA TYR A 344 -1.15 10.94 -14.68
C TYR A 344 -1.61 12.03 -15.63
N ALA A 345 -2.71 11.79 -16.33
CA ALA A 345 -3.22 12.71 -17.34
C ALA A 345 -3.90 13.97 -16.77
N GLY A 346 -4.20 14.02 -15.45
CA GLY A 346 -4.67 15.24 -14.79
C GLY A 346 -5.97 15.84 -15.33
N PHE A 347 -6.90 15.02 -15.80
CA PHE A 347 -8.20 15.49 -16.31
C PHE A 347 -8.96 16.27 -15.23
N SER A 348 -9.75 17.28 -15.61
CA SER A 348 -10.51 18.13 -14.67
C SER A 348 -11.47 17.35 -13.76
N CYS A 349 -11.98 16.21 -14.22
CA CYS A 349 -12.83 15.32 -13.42
C CYS A 349 -12.05 14.41 -12.47
N SER A 350 -10.71 14.41 -12.53
CA SER A 350 -9.83 13.55 -11.77
C SER A 350 -9.00 14.36 -10.76
N PRO A 351 -8.81 13.86 -9.52
CA PRO A 351 -9.23 12.55 -9.00
C PRO A 351 -10.73 12.46 -8.74
N CYS A 352 -11.39 11.45 -9.31
CA CYS A 352 -12.80 11.16 -9.09
C CYS A 352 -13.02 10.12 -7.98
N ILE A 353 -11.97 9.48 -7.48
CA ILE A 353 -11.98 8.52 -6.37
C ILE A 353 -11.16 9.11 -5.23
N THR A 354 -11.81 9.34 -4.09
CA THR A 354 -11.17 9.91 -2.89
C THR A 354 -11.66 9.22 -1.63
N ASN A 355 -10.98 9.37 -0.49
CA ASN A 355 -11.52 8.82 0.76
C ASN A 355 -12.82 9.53 1.19
N TYR A 356 -13.01 10.79 0.77
CA TYR A 356 -14.18 11.62 1.08
C TYR A 356 -15.46 11.10 0.41
N ASN A 357 -15.39 10.76 -0.88
CA ASN A 357 -16.53 10.16 -1.60
C ASN A 357 -16.62 8.64 -1.41
N ALA A 358 -15.92 8.13 -0.41
CA ALA A 358 -15.84 6.74 -0.09
C ALA A 358 -15.14 5.85 -1.12
N LYS A 359 -14.33 6.41 -2.01
CA LYS A 359 -13.80 5.72 -3.19
C LYS A 359 -14.91 5.23 -4.12
N ASP A 360 -16.05 5.90 -4.09
CA ASP A 360 -17.08 5.71 -5.08
C ASP A 360 -16.67 6.41 -6.37
N ASN A 361 -17.10 5.87 -7.50
CA ASN A 361 -16.77 6.40 -8.81
C ASN A 361 -18.04 6.61 -9.62
N ILE A 362 -18.24 7.85 -10.09
CA ILE A 362 -19.36 8.25 -10.94
C ILE A 362 -18.99 8.30 -12.43
N CYS A 363 -17.79 7.85 -12.79
CA CYS A 363 -17.32 7.83 -14.19
C CYS A 363 -18.29 7.04 -15.07
N ARG A 364 -18.82 7.70 -16.11
CA ARG A 364 -19.81 7.13 -17.03
C ARG A 364 -19.21 6.58 -18.33
N HIS A 365 -17.87 6.53 -18.45
CA HIS A 365 -17.25 5.99 -19.65
C HIS A 365 -17.58 4.49 -19.82
N PRO A 366 -17.90 4.04 -21.06
CA PRO A 366 -18.19 2.64 -21.33
C PRO A 366 -17.11 1.69 -20.81
N ASP A 367 -17.55 0.54 -20.29
CA ASP A 367 -16.73 -0.56 -19.76
C ASP A 367 -15.85 -0.24 -18.53
N GLY A 368 -16.02 0.93 -17.92
CA GLY A 368 -15.13 1.39 -16.86
C GLY A 368 -13.72 1.68 -17.37
N ARG A 369 -13.56 2.10 -18.64
CA ARG A 369 -12.28 2.53 -19.21
C ARG A 369 -12.23 4.07 -19.23
N GLY A 370 -11.95 4.69 -18.10
CA GLY A 370 -11.93 6.15 -17.98
C GLY A 370 -11.01 6.79 -19.02
N ALA A 371 -11.44 7.92 -19.62
CA ALA A 371 -10.64 8.65 -20.60
C ALA A 371 -9.24 9.01 -20.08
N CYS A 372 -9.10 9.24 -18.77
CA CYS A 372 -7.82 9.48 -18.12
C CYS A 372 -6.83 8.31 -18.28
N MET A 373 -7.26 7.05 -18.13
CA MET A 373 -6.39 5.89 -18.36
C MET A 373 -6.11 5.70 -19.85
N GLN A 374 -7.07 6.04 -20.72
CA GLN A 374 -6.87 6.00 -22.17
C GLN A 374 -6.01 7.15 -22.70
N ALA A 375 -5.76 8.20 -21.92
CA ALA A 375 -4.86 9.28 -22.32
C ALA A 375 -3.39 8.90 -22.16
N LEU A 376 -3.07 7.93 -21.29
CA LEU A 376 -1.71 7.42 -21.11
C LEU A 376 -1.32 6.52 -22.30
N SER A 377 -0.73 7.07 -23.35
CA SER A 377 -0.33 6.33 -24.56
C SER A 377 0.82 5.37 -24.29
N VAL A 378 0.99 4.35 -25.14
CA VAL A 378 2.13 3.43 -25.06
C VAL A 378 3.44 4.19 -25.24
N GLU A 379 3.49 5.10 -26.22
CA GLU A 379 4.63 5.98 -26.47
C GLU A 379 5.03 6.80 -25.24
N MET A 380 4.06 7.41 -24.54
CA MET A 380 4.33 8.16 -23.31
C MET A 380 4.98 7.28 -22.24
N VAL A 381 4.45 6.07 -22.02
CA VAL A 381 4.99 5.14 -21.04
C VAL A 381 6.37 4.65 -21.46
N PHE A 382 6.54 4.28 -22.73
CA PHE A 382 7.80 3.81 -23.30
C PHE A 382 8.91 4.87 -23.20
N ASN A 383 8.66 6.10 -23.65
CA ASN A 383 9.63 7.19 -23.58
C ASN A 383 10.01 7.52 -22.14
N THR A 384 9.04 7.48 -21.21
CA THR A 384 9.32 7.65 -19.78
C THR A 384 10.28 6.57 -19.28
N ILE A 385 10.09 5.31 -19.69
CA ILE A 385 10.97 4.20 -19.31
C ILE A 385 12.38 4.43 -19.87
N GLU A 386 12.48 4.77 -21.16
CA GLU A 386 13.75 5.04 -21.83
C GLU A 386 14.55 6.13 -21.11
N GLU A 387 13.96 7.31 -20.98
CA GLU A 387 14.59 8.50 -20.43
C GLU A 387 15.05 8.33 -18.98
N HIS A 388 14.31 7.56 -18.18
CA HIS A 388 14.52 7.49 -16.74
C HIS A 388 15.26 6.24 -16.27
N TYR A 389 15.27 5.16 -17.06
CA TYR A 389 15.81 3.87 -16.64
C TYR A 389 16.72 3.17 -17.66
N LEU A 390 16.63 3.47 -18.97
CA LEU A 390 17.33 2.66 -19.99
C LEU A 390 18.43 3.41 -20.73
N LEU A 391 18.27 4.70 -21.01
CA LEU A 391 19.28 5.49 -21.72
C LEU A 391 20.55 5.68 -20.87
N PRO A 392 21.75 5.84 -21.46
CA PRO A 392 23.01 5.94 -20.71
C PRO A 392 23.05 7.07 -19.68
N ASN A 393 22.35 8.17 -19.94
CA ASN A 393 22.21 9.33 -19.05
C ASN A 393 20.98 9.27 -18.13
N ALA A 394 20.27 8.15 -18.11
CA ALA A 394 19.09 7.96 -17.30
C ALA A 394 19.44 8.11 -15.80
N PRO A 395 18.66 8.90 -15.03
CA PRO A 395 18.90 9.11 -13.61
C PRO A 395 18.91 7.80 -12.81
N TRP A 396 18.15 6.79 -13.24
CA TRP A 396 18.05 5.50 -12.56
C TRP A 396 18.35 4.34 -13.51
N LEU A 397 19.41 4.48 -14.30
CA LEU A 397 19.88 3.43 -15.23
C LEU A 397 19.90 2.04 -14.56
N LEU A 398 19.18 1.09 -15.16
CA LEU A 398 19.01 -0.26 -14.60
C LEU A 398 20.34 -1.00 -14.53
N ASN A 399 20.62 -1.63 -13.38
CA ASN A 399 21.91 -2.27 -13.11
C ASN A 399 22.27 -3.37 -14.13
N LYS A 400 21.30 -4.18 -14.58
CA LYS A 400 21.53 -5.22 -15.60
C LYS A 400 21.86 -4.66 -16.99
N LEU A 401 21.62 -3.38 -17.24
CA LEU A 401 21.96 -2.69 -18.49
C LEU A 401 23.28 -1.91 -18.38
N LYS A 402 23.84 -1.72 -17.17
CA LYS A 402 25.15 -1.09 -16.98
C LYS A 402 26.31 -1.91 -17.55
N GLY A 403 26.18 -3.25 -17.55
CA GLY A 403 27.21 -4.16 -18.06
C GLY A 403 27.37 -4.16 -19.59
N SER A 404 26.34 -3.77 -20.35
CA SER A 404 26.41 -3.66 -21.82
C SER A 404 26.94 -2.30 -22.29
N ALA A 405 26.80 -1.24 -21.48
CA ALA A 405 27.24 0.11 -21.82
C ALA A 405 28.76 0.35 -21.62
N GLN A 406 29.45 -0.50 -20.86
CA GLN A 406 30.92 -0.42 -20.68
C GLN A 406 31.72 -1.12 -21.79
N CYS A 407 31.05 -1.80 -22.73
CA CYS A 407 31.68 -2.54 -23.82
C CYS A 407 31.36 -1.96 -25.22
N ALA A 408 30.71 -0.79 -25.29
CA ALA A 408 30.29 -0.14 -26.54
C ALA A 408 31.19 1.07 -26.87
#